data_AF-A0A8J8MGV3-F1
#
_entry.id   AF-A0A8J8MGV3-F1
#
_cell.length_a   1.000
_cell.length_b   1.000
_cell.length_c   1.000
_cell.angle_alpha   90.00
_cell.angle_beta   90.00
_cell.angle_gamma   90.00
#
_symmetry.space_group_name_H-M   'P 1'
#
loop_
_entity.id
_entity.type
_entity.pdbx_description
1 polymer ?
#
loop_
_entity_poly.entity_id
_entity_poly.type
_entity_poly.pdbx_seq_one_letter_code
_entity_poly.pdbx_strand_id
1 'polypeptide(L)'
;MKKLARCICLLVIMVMFCSIHSSAEDYDRRHALKAINQVREDMGIKPLEKNSKLEQAANTHSKYMSVNNSFSLIEENGNHYYRGRYSWDRASYFYYSNPFITEFIHNQLDSIQQGIQDFMNNPYSRVTFLDPLYEHIGMGNYKDMYTYDLGGQSRDISGDKLLAVYPYDQMEDVPISWENNYKIDPYRQVDGVKGAVGVPITITYYSDSKKIKTMDVQDVALVNTTDHQPVKTEVILPQDDKYLTNTLMILPLEALDLETTYALTLNADFTFRNGYAKVDKQNKIEVHFSTEKRDIPLTRGILVEHLVKDLDYELLIPKTMFEDIDKESELAKYIYTAYHNSLINGYHDNTFRPNVNITKEQVYTVLIRALEKRIGQNKLDIKKDNVRFYHASSWAVVYLNKAYAIGLVSEDTSVNFTEGISLKEYKEVMKNFLEIYRQYGAFPRFVY
;
A
#
# COMPACT_ATOMS: atom_id res chain seq x y z
N MET A 1 -32.74 11.86 -36.66
CA MET A 1 -31.74 12.75 -36.00
C MET A 1 -31.69 12.58 -34.47
N LYS A 2 -32.79 12.72 -33.71
CA LYS A 2 -32.76 12.59 -32.22
C LYS A 2 -32.31 11.21 -31.66
N LYS A 3 -32.60 10.10 -32.35
CA LYS A 3 -32.11 8.76 -31.97
C LYS A 3 -30.61 8.57 -32.22
N LEU A 4 -30.08 9.11 -33.31
CA LEU A 4 -28.66 9.05 -33.67
C LEU A 4 -27.81 9.88 -32.69
N ALA A 5 -28.28 11.06 -32.30
CA ALA A 5 -27.63 11.89 -31.28
C ALA A 5 -27.59 11.22 -29.88
N ARG A 6 -28.65 10.49 -29.50
CA ARG A 6 -28.67 9.70 -28.25
C ARG A 6 -27.70 8.51 -28.29
N CYS A 7 -27.60 7.80 -29.41
CA CYS A 7 -26.62 6.71 -29.58
C CYS A 7 -25.18 7.23 -29.54
N ILE A 8 -24.87 8.35 -30.20
CA ILE A 8 -23.54 8.96 -30.18
C ILE A 8 -23.18 9.46 -28.78
N CYS A 9 -24.12 10.06 -28.06
CA CYS A 9 -23.90 10.52 -26.69
C CYS A 9 -23.66 9.36 -25.71
N LEU A 10 -24.41 8.26 -25.83
CA LEU A 10 -24.18 7.03 -25.06
C LEU A 10 -22.82 6.39 -25.38
N LEU A 11 -22.40 6.40 -26.65
CA LEU A 11 -21.12 5.84 -27.07
C LEU A 11 -19.94 6.69 -26.57
N VAL A 12 -20.06 8.02 -26.61
CA VAL A 12 -19.05 8.94 -26.07
C VAL A 12 -18.94 8.82 -24.55
N ILE A 13 -20.07 8.71 -23.84
CA ILE A 13 -20.08 8.48 -22.39
C ILE A 13 -19.42 7.13 -22.06
N MET A 14 -19.77 6.06 -22.78
CA MET A 14 -19.18 4.73 -22.56
C MET A 14 -17.67 4.71 -22.83
N VAL A 15 -17.20 5.39 -23.88
CA VAL A 15 -15.76 5.53 -24.18
C VAL A 15 -15.07 6.35 -23.09
N MET A 16 -15.64 7.47 -22.63
CA MET A 16 -15.05 8.26 -21.54
C MET A 16 -14.97 7.48 -20.22
N PHE A 17 -16.03 6.74 -19.84
CA PHE A 17 -16.01 5.89 -18.64
C PHE A 17 -14.96 4.77 -18.75
N CYS A 18 -14.84 4.14 -19.92
CA CYS A 18 -13.84 3.11 -20.17
C CYS A 18 -12.40 3.66 -20.11
N SER A 19 -12.18 4.88 -20.64
CA SER A 19 -10.88 5.56 -20.58
C SER A 19 -10.50 6.00 -19.17
N ILE A 20 -11.46 6.47 -18.37
CA ILE A 20 -11.22 6.88 -16.98
C ILE A 20 -10.86 5.67 -16.11
N HIS A 21 -11.62 4.58 -16.22
CA HIS A 21 -11.35 3.35 -15.47
C HIS A 21 -9.99 2.73 -15.84
N SER A 22 -9.68 2.67 -17.14
CA SER A 22 -8.35 2.25 -17.63
C SER A 22 -7.22 3.13 -17.10
N SER A 23 -7.43 4.44 -16.93
CA SER A 23 -6.41 5.35 -16.42
C SER A 23 -6.16 5.20 -14.91
N ALA A 24 -7.20 4.85 -14.13
CA ALA A 24 -7.09 4.63 -12.70
C ALA A 24 -6.38 3.31 -12.38
N GLU A 25 -6.72 2.21 -13.08
CA GLU A 25 -6.02 0.95 -12.88
C GLU A 25 -4.55 1.00 -13.34
N ASP A 26 -4.25 1.71 -14.43
CA ASP A 26 -2.86 1.92 -14.87
C ASP A 26 -2.08 2.80 -13.88
N TYR A 27 -2.75 3.76 -13.23
CA TYR A 27 -2.16 4.54 -12.14
C TYR A 27 -1.81 3.65 -10.94
N ASP A 28 -2.75 2.82 -10.49
CA ASP A 28 -2.54 1.90 -9.36
C ASP A 28 -1.39 0.91 -9.62
N ARG A 29 -1.36 0.25 -10.79
CA ARG A 29 -0.25 -0.63 -11.19
C ARG A 29 1.11 0.08 -11.18
N ARG A 30 1.18 1.32 -11.67
CA ARG A 30 2.43 2.11 -11.65
C ARG A 30 2.87 2.45 -10.24
N HIS A 31 1.93 2.76 -9.35
CA HIS A 31 2.23 3.02 -7.94
C HIS A 31 2.69 1.75 -7.20
N ALA A 32 2.01 0.62 -7.43
CA ALA A 32 2.41 -0.69 -6.92
C ALA A 32 3.83 -1.06 -7.35
N LEU A 33 4.14 -0.91 -8.65
CA LEU A 33 5.48 -1.16 -9.19
C LEU A 33 6.54 -0.25 -8.57
N LYS A 34 6.24 1.05 -8.44
CA LYS A 34 7.14 2.01 -7.80
C LYS A 34 7.44 1.63 -6.34
N ALA A 35 6.42 1.21 -5.59
CA ALA A 35 6.57 0.85 -4.19
C ALA A 35 7.50 -0.36 -4.00
N ILE A 36 7.32 -1.44 -4.77
CA ILE A 36 8.22 -2.60 -4.68
C ILE A 36 9.63 -2.28 -5.19
N ASN A 37 9.75 -1.48 -6.24
CA ASN A 37 11.06 -1.13 -6.79
C ASN A 37 11.86 -0.23 -5.86
N GLN A 38 11.22 0.66 -5.08
CA GLN A 38 11.93 1.43 -4.05
C GLN A 38 12.63 0.49 -3.05
N VAL A 39 11.91 -0.52 -2.55
CA VAL A 39 12.50 -1.52 -1.64
C VAL A 39 13.64 -2.29 -2.31
N ARG A 40 13.47 -2.70 -3.57
CA ARG A 40 14.51 -3.41 -4.32
C ARG A 40 15.76 -2.54 -4.48
N GLU A 41 15.60 -1.28 -4.89
CA GLU A 41 16.70 -0.33 -5.08
C GLU A 41 17.47 -0.05 -3.78
N ASP A 42 16.75 0.16 -2.67
CA ASP A 42 17.35 0.39 -1.35
C ASP A 42 18.18 -0.81 -0.87
N MET A 43 17.84 -2.01 -1.34
CA MET A 43 18.56 -3.26 -1.07
C MET A 43 19.62 -3.61 -2.13
N GLY A 44 19.85 -2.74 -3.12
CA GLY A 44 20.79 -2.99 -4.23
C GLY A 44 20.31 -4.06 -5.22
N ILE A 45 19.01 -4.37 -5.24
CA ILE A 45 18.37 -5.31 -6.15
C ILE A 45 17.89 -4.57 -7.40
N LYS A 46 18.14 -5.14 -8.58
CA LYS A 46 17.64 -4.60 -9.86
C LYS A 46 16.11 -4.40 -9.81
N PRO A 47 15.57 -3.22 -10.18
CA PRO A 47 14.14 -2.99 -10.25
C PRO A 47 13.42 -4.00 -11.15
N LEU A 48 12.17 -4.33 -10.83
CA LEU A 48 11.28 -5.06 -11.72
C LEU A 48 10.81 -4.15 -12.86
N GLU A 49 10.76 -4.71 -14.07
CA GLU A 49 10.22 -4.07 -15.26
C GLU A 49 8.78 -4.53 -15.51
N LYS A 50 7.88 -3.59 -15.81
CA LYS A 50 6.52 -3.92 -16.28
C LYS A 50 6.61 -4.74 -17.56
N ASN A 51 5.91 -5.87 -17.62
CA ASN A 51 5.85 -6.70 -18.81
C ASN A 51 4.41 -6.92 -19.29
N SER A 52 4.09 -6.41 -20.49
CA SER A 52 2.73 -6.46 -21.05
C SER A 52 2.22 -7.88 -21.36
N LYS A 53 3.11 -8.86 -21.53
CA LYS A 53 2.73 -10.26 -21.76
C LYS A 53 2.30 -10.93 -20.47
N LEU A 54 3.05 -10.68 -19.39
CA LEU A 54 2.68 -11.12 -18.04
C LEU A 54 1.41 -10.40 -17.56
N GLU A 55 1.25 -9.09 -17.83
CA GLU A 55 0.00 -8.39 -17.50
C GLU A 55 -1.22 -9.00 -18.21
N GLN A 56 -1.08 -9.44 -19.46
CA GLN A 56 -2.15 -10.15 -20.16
C GLN A 56 -2.46 -11.50 -19.51
N ALA A 57 -1.42 -12.27 -19.16
CA ALA A 57 -1.58 -13.54 -18.44
C ALA A 57 -2.33 -13.33 -17.12
N ALA A 58 -1.84 -12.43 -16.28
CA ALA A 58 -2.43 -12.07 -15.00
C ALA A 58 -3.90 -11.60 -15.13
N ASN A 59 -4.20 -10.70 -16.07
CA ASN A 59 -5.56 -10.22 -16.29
C ASN A 59 -6.51 -11.35 -16.73
N THR A 60 -6.05 -12.25 -17.62
CA THR A 60 -6.87 -13.38 -18.02
C THR A 60 -7.09 -14.38 -16.90
N HIS A 61 -6.10 -14.58 -16.04
CA HIS A 61 -6.21 -15.49 -14.91
C HIS A 61 -7.13 -14.94 -13.81
N SER A 62 -7.03 -13.64 -13.48
CA SER A 62 -7.99 -12.95 -12.60
C SER A 62 -9.43 -13.09 -13.13
N LYS A 63 -9.62 -12.94 -14.45
CA LYS A 63 -10.92 -13.13 -15.09
C LYS A 63 -11.39 -14.58 -15.05
N TYR A 64 -10.50 -15.54 -15.27
CA TYR A 64 -10.77 -16.96 -15.13
C TYR A 64 -11.28 -17.27 -13.72
N MET A 65 -10.56 -16.82 -12.69
CA MET A 65 -10.92 -17.03 -11.29
C MET A 65 -12.32 -16.49 -10.98
N SER A 66 -12.60 -15.25 -11.39
CA SER A 66 -13.90 -14.61 -11.15
C SER A 66 -15.06 -15.27 -11.90
N VAL A 67 -14.88 -15.64 -13.17
CA VAL A 67 -15.94 -16.22 -14.01
C VAL A 67 -16.28 -17.65 -13.61
N ASN A 68 -15.29 -18.41 -13.15
CA ASN A 68 -15.47 -19.81 -12.76
C ASN A 68 -15.65 -19.99 -11.24
N ASN A 69 -15.73 -18.90 -10.47
CA ASN A 69 -15.84 -18.92 -9.01
C ASN A 69 -14.76 -19.79 -8.35
N SER A 70 -13.52 -19.60 -8.76
CA SER A 70 -12.36 -20.40 -8.33
C SER A 70 -11.24 -19.47 -7.86
N PHE A 71 -10.68 -19.73 -6.67
CA PHE A 71 -9.49 -19.03 -6.16
C PHE A 71 -8.32 -20.01 -6.13
N SER A 72 -7.59 -20.08 -7.23
CA SER A 72 -6.61 -21.14 -7.52
C SER A 72 -5.54 -20.64 -8.47
N LEU A 73 -4.28 -21.03 -8.22
CA LEU A 73 -3.13 -20.74 -9.10
C LEU A 73 -3.16 -21.52 -10.43
N ILE A 74 -4.05 -22.52 -10.52
CA ILE A 74 -4.20 -23.37 -11.70
C ILE A 74 -5.55 -23.20 -12.37
N GLU A 75 -5.55 -23.31 -13.70
CA GLU A 75 -6.76 -23.40 -14.52
C GLU A 75 -7.03 -24.84 -14.93
N GLU A 76 -8.29 -25.26 -14.81
CA GLU A 76 -8.75 -26.54 -15.31
C GLU A 76 -9.29 -26.42 -16.74
N ASN A 77 -8.90 -27.36 -17.61
CA ASN A 77 -9.32 -27.40 -19.00
C ASN A 77 -10.84 -27.61 -19.11
N GLY A 78 -11.47 -26.94 -20.09
CA GLY A 78 -12.92 -26.93 -20.31
C GLY A 78 -13.67 -25.78 -19.62
N ASN A 79 -13.03 -25.09 -18.68
CA ASN A 79 -13.60 -23.91 -18.04
C ASN A 79 -13.50 -22.65 -18.92
N HIS A 80 -14.40 -21.69 -18.69
CA HIS A 80 -14.40 -20.44 -19.45
C HIS A 80 -13.12 -19.65 -19.21
N TYR A 81 -12.61 -19.00 -20.26
CA TYR A 81 -11.35 -18.25 -20.23
C TYR A 81 -10.10 -19.06 -19.94
N TYR A 82 -10.14 -20.40 -20.07
CA TYR A 82 -8.93 -21.24 -20.00
C TYR A 82 -7.86 -20.77 -21.02
N ARG A 83 -6.63 -20.57 -20.55
CA ARG A 83 -5.44 -20.18 -21.33
C ARG A 83 -4.25 -21.07 -21.08
N GLY A 84 -4.21 -21.78 -19.96
CA GLY A 84 -3.14 -22.69 -19.62
C GLY A 84 -3.22 -23.11 -18.16
N ARG A 85 -2.90 -24.38 -17.87
CA ARG A 85 -3.09 -24.94 -16.53
C ARG A 85 -2.25 -24.21 -15.50
N TYR A 86 -0.97 -23.99 -15.78
CA TYR A 86 -0.06 -23.32 -14.87
C TYR A 86 0.29 -21.90 -15.37
N SER A 87 0.83 -21.06 -14.48
CA SER A 87 1.21 -19.68 -14.82
C SER A 87 2.17 -19.61 -16.00
N TRP A 88 3.12 -20.54 -16.13
CA TRP A 88 4.01 -20.61 -17.28
C TRP A 88 3.31 -20.99 -18.59
N ASP A 89 2.26 -21.81 -18.56
CA ASP A 89 1.46 -22.12 -19.75
C ASP A 89 0.72 -20.86 -20.22
N ARG A 90 0.15 -20.09 -19.27
CA ARG A 90 -0.57 -18.83 -19.54
C ARG A 90 0.37 -17.74 -20.05
N ALA A 91 1.54 -17.57 -19.44
CA ALA A 91 2.55 -16.64 -19.91
C ALA A 91 3.05 -17.02 -21.32
N SER A 92 3.25 -18.32 -21.58
CA SER A 92 3.63 -18.84 -22.90
C SER A 92 2.54 -18.59 -23.95
N TYR A 93 1.27 -18.70 -23.59
CA TYR A 93 0.14 -18.35 -24.46
C TYR A 93 0.24 -16.89 -24.96
N PHE A 94 0.74 -15.98 -24.12
CA PHE A 94 1.00 -14.58 -24.47
C PHE A 94 2.44 -14.32 -24.98
N TYR A 95 3.14 -15.39 -25.40
CA TYR A 95 4.50 -15.33 -25.96
C TYR A 95 5.55 -14.75 -25.01
N TYR A 96 5.37 -14.88 -23.69
CA TYR A 96 6.44 -14.61 -22.73
C TYR A 96 7.45 -15.75 -22.77
N SER A 97 8.72 -15.42 -22.98
CA SER A 97 9.76 -16.40 -23.34
C SER A 97 10.75 -16.72 -22.22
N ASN A 98 10.71 -15.98 -21.10
CA ASN A 98 11.67 -16.24 -20.04
C ASN A 98 11.23 -17.47 -19.22
N PRO A 99 12.17 -18.38 -18.88
CA PRO A 99 11.85 -19.69 -18.31
C PRO A 99 11.33 -19.67 -16.87
N PHE A 100 11.67 -18.66 -16.07
CA PHE A 100 11.27 -18.61 -14.67
C PHE A 100 10.04 -17.75 -14.51
N ILE A 101 8.96 -18.37 -14.00
CA ILE A 101 7.67 -17.73 -13.81
C ILE A 101 7.12 -18.20 -12.47
N THR A 102 6.65 -17.26 -11.65
CA THR A 102 5.90 -17.54 -10.43
C THR A 102 4.71 -16.61 -10.36
N GLU A 103 3.66 -17.07 -9.71
CA GLU A 103 2.40 -16.35 -9.61
C GLU A 103 1.98 -16.21 -8.15
N PHE A 104 1.43 -15.04 -7.84
CA PHE A 104 0.71 -14.76 -6.61
C PHE A 104 -0.71 -14.32 -6.95
N ILE A 105 -1.67 -14.72 -6.11
CA ILE A 105 -3.08 -14.34 -6.26
C ILE A 105 -3.59 -13.73 -4.96
N HIS A 106 -4.53 -12.81 -5.09
CA HIS A 106 -5.26 -12.21 -3.98
C HIS A 106 -6.72 -12.00 -4.36
N ASN A 107 -7.58 -11.87 -3.37
CA ASN A 107 -8.96 -11.43 -3.58
C ASN A 107 -9.35 -10.32 -2.60
N GLN A 108 -10.44 -9.61 -2.88
CA GLN A 108 -11.03 -8.61 -1.99
C GLN A 108 -10.06 -7.51 -1.54
N LEU A 109 -9.17 -7.06 -2.44
CA LEU A 109 -8.30 -5.94 -2.19
C LEU A 109 -8.96 -4.61 -2.55
N ASP A 110 -8.57 -3.55 -1.85
CA ASP A 110 -8.92 -2.19 -2.24
C ASP A 110 -8.12 -1.73 -3.47
N SER A 111 -6.90 -2.24 -3.65
CA SER A 111 -6.01 -1.87 -4.76
C SER A 111 -4.95 -2.94 -5.05
N ILE A 112 -4.36 -2.87 -6.24
CA ILE A 112 -3.20 -3.68 -6.63
C ILE A 112 -2.00 -3.36 -5.71
N GLN A 113 -1.84 -2.09 -5.33
CA GLN A 113 -0.81 -1.66 -4.40
C GLN A 113 -0.94 -2.36 -3.02
N GLN A 114 -2.16 -2.51 -2.50
CA GLN A 114 -2.41 -3.22 -1.24
C GLN A 114 -1.89 -4.66 -1.31
N GLY A 115 -2.15 -5.38 -2.41
CA GLY A 115 -1.66 -6.75 -2.55
C GLY A 115 -0.13 -6.85 -2.55
N ILE A 116 0.59 -5.88 -3.14
CA ILE A 116 2.06 -5.82 -3.03
C ILE A 116 2.49 -5.59 -1.57
N GLN A 117 1.82 -4.70 -0.85
CA GLN A 117 2.10 -4.46 0.57
C GLN A 117 1.87 -5.74 1.40
N ASP A 118 0.79 -6.46 1.14
CA ASP A 118 0.47 -7.73 1.79
C ASP A 118 1.57 -8.77 1.49
N PHE A 119 1.94 -8.98 0.23
CA PHE A 119 3.02 -9.92 -0.11
C PHE A 119 4.37 -9.53 0.48
N MET A 120 4.67 -8.23 0.57
CA MET A 120 5.87 -7.76 1.26
C MET A 120 5.76 -7.93 2.78
N ASN A 121 4.57 -7.83 3.37
CA ASN A 121 4.35 -8.08 4.79
C ASN A 121 4.40 -9.59 5.12
N ASN A 122 4.12 -10.47 4.16
CA ASN A 122 4.29 -11.91 4.32
C ASN A 122 5.78 -12.32 4.17
N PRO A 123 6.43 -12.87 5.22
CA PRO A 123 7.84 -13.25 5.14
C PRO A 123 8.14 -14.37 4.13
N TYR A 124 7.16 -15.20 3.77
CA TYR A 124 7.33 -16.26 2.76
C TYR A 124 7.14 -15.74 1.32
N SER A 125 6.32 -14.72 1.11
CA SER A 125 6.11 -14.14 -0.21
C SER A 125 7.21 -13.13 -0.55
N ARG A 126 7.62 -12.28 0.41
CA ARG A 126 8.62 -11.22 0.17
C ARG A 126 9.95 -11.74 -0.36
N VAL A 127 10.37 -12.94 0.04
CA VAL A 127 11.62 -13.55 -0.46
C VAL A 127 11.58 -13.82 -1.96
N THR A 128 10.39 -13.94 -2.54
CA THR A 128 10.24 -14.10 -3.98
C THR A 128 10.24 -12.74 -4.68
N PHE A 129 9.55 -11.74 -4.12
CA PHE A 129 9.51 -10.38 -4.65
C PHE A 129 10.87 -9.64 -4.55
N LEU A 130 11.73 -10.06 -3.64
CA LEU A 130 13.11 -9.56 -3.48
C LEU A 130 14.15 -10.44 -4.17
N ASP A 131 13.74 -11.48 -4.89
CA ASP A 131 14.68 -12.34 -5.61
C ASP A 131 15.14 -11.64 -6.91
N PRO A 132 16.45 -11.47 -7.15
CA PRO A 132 16.99 -10.94 -8.41
C PRO A 132 16.74 -11.85 -9.62
N LEU A 133 16.31 -13.10 -9.41
CA LEU A 133 15.86 -13.99 -10.48
C LEU A 133 14.75 -13.35 -11.31
N TYR A 134 13.83 -12.65 -10.65
CA TYR A 134 12.70 -12.02 -11.31
C TYR A 134 13.08 -10.59 -11.71
N GLU A 135 12.93 -10.34 -13.00
CA GLU A 135 13.24 -9.08 -13.66
C GLU A 135 11.99 -8.39 -14.17
N HIS A 136 10.90 -9.14 -14.34
CA HIS A 136 9.65 -8.67 -14.90
C HIS A 136 8.50 -8.89 -13.94
N ILE A 137 7.49 -8.03 -14.01
CA ILE A 137 6.21 -8.22 -13.32
C ILE A 137 5.02 -7.87 -14.23
N GLY A 138 3.97 -8.68 -14.15
CA GLY A 138 2.65 -8.40 -14.69
C GLY A 138 1.61 -8.41 -13.58
N MET A 139 0.78 -7.38 -13.50
CA MET A 139 -0.27 -7.23 -12.49
C MET A 139 -1.63 -7.12 -13.17
N GLY A 140 -2.52 -8.03 -12.85
CA GLY A 140 -3.87 -8.10 -13.41
C GLY A 140 -4.92 -8.16 -12.32
N ASN A 141 -6.12 -7.68 -12.65
CA ASN A 141 -7.28 -7.76 -11.78
C ASN A 141 -8.55 -7.88 -12.62
N TYR A 142 -9.56 -8.53 -12.07
CA TYR A 142 -10.90 -8.54 -12.65
C TYR A 142 -11.93 -8.74 -11.53
N LYS A 143 -12.79 -7.75 -11.33
CA LYS A 143 -13.66 -7.63 -10.14
C LYS A 143 -12.81 -7.70 -8.87
N ASP A 144 -13.08 -8.65 -8.00
CA ASP A 144 -12.47 -8.88 -6.70
C ASP A 144 -11.26 -9.83 -6.76
N MET A 145 -10.82 -10.25 -7.94
CA MET A 145 -9.71 -11.19 -8.13
C MET A 145 -8.48 -10.48 -8.68
N TYR A 146 -7.30 -10.79 -8.13
CA TYR A 146 -6.03 -10.16 -8.44
C TYR A 146 -4.95 -11.21 -8.70
N THR A 147 -4.08 -10.95 -9.67
CA THR A 147 -2.99 -11.85 -10.06
C THR A 147 -1.70 -11.05 -10.30
N TYR A 148 -0.59 -11.57 -9.82
CA TYR A 148 0.75 -10.97 -9.90
C TYR A 148 1.72 -12.03 -10.42
N ASP A 149 2.11 -11.90 -11.68
CA ASP A 149 3.07 -12.78 -12.33
C ASP A 149 4.46 -12.15 -12.29
N LEU A 150 5.42 -12.83 -11.65
CA LEU A 150 6.83 -12.47 -11.72
C LEU A 150 7.52 -13.36 -12.76
N GLY A 151 8.37 -12.75 -13.59
CA GLY A 151 9.08 -13.45 -14.65
C GLY A 151 10.57 -13.11 -14.70
N GLY A 152 11.40 -14.09 -15.04
CA GLY A 152 12.86 -14.00 -14.93
C GLY A 152 13.58 -14.93 -15.91
N GLN A 153 14.75 -14.51 -16.40
CA GLN A 153 15.52 -15.32 -17.36
C GLN A 153 16.60 -16.16 -16.70
N SER A 154 17.40 -15.52 -15.86
CA SER A 154 18.46 -16.07 -15.03
C SER A 154 18.69 -15.05 -13.93
N ARG A 155 19.31 -15.43 -12.81
CA ARG A 155 19.75 -14.39 -11.88
C ARG A 155 20.90 -13.65 -12.57
N ASP A 156 20.74 -12.36 -12.84
CA ASP A 156 21.84 -11.51 -13.32
C ASP A 156 22.70 -11.07 -12.13
N ILE A 157 23.25 -12.06 -11.42
CA ILE A 157 24.16 -11.84 -10.30
C ILE A 157 25.54 -12.29 -10.78
N SER A 158 26.12 -11.52 -11.71
CA SER A 158 27.42 -11.83 -12.30
C SER A 158 28.51 -11.80 -11.23
N GLY A 159 28.89 -12.96 -10.72
CA GLY A 159 30.04 -13.13 -9.81
C GLY A 159 29.78 -12.88 -8.32
N ASP A 160 28.70 -12.22 -7.95
CA ASP A 160 28.44 -11.84 -6.55
C ASP A 160 27.33 -12.64 -5.85
N LYS A 161 27.42 -12.63 -4.53
CA LYS A 161 26.39 -13.09 -3.59
C LYS A 161 25.50 -11.89 -3.32
N LEU A 162 24.17 -12.07 -3.32
CA LEU A 162 23.30 -11.10 -2.69
C LEU A 162 22.76 -11.64 -1.37
N LEU A 163 23.05 -10.92 -0.29
CA LEU A 163 22.45 -11.14 1.01
C LEU A 163 21.39 -10.05 1.23
N ALA A 164 20.12 -10.45 1.21
CA ALA A 164 18.99 -9.56 1.39
C ALA A 164 18.49 -9.67 2.83
N VAL A 165 18.48 -8.55 3.56
CA VAL A 165 17.89 -8.45 4.90
C VAL A 165 16.66 -7.55 4.82
N TYR A 166 15.53 -8.00 5.35
CA TYR A 166 14.31 -7.20 5.46
C TYR A 166 13.75 -7.29 6.88
N PRO A 167 13.51 -6.18 7.60
CA PRO A 167 13.80 -4.78 7.21
C PRO A 167 15.26 -4.56 6.83
N TYR A 168 15.53 -3.69 5.85
CA TYR A 168 16.89 -3.40 5.37
C TYR A 168 17.55 -2.30 6.20
N ASP A 169 18.86 -2.10 6.03
CA ASP A 169 19.60 -1.08 6.77
C ASP A 169 19.09 0.32 6.41
N GLN A 170 18.90 1.14 7.44
CA GLN A 170 18.27 2.45 7.41
C GLN A 170 16.79 2.46 6.97
N MET A 171 16.10 1.32 6.96
CA MET A 171 14.67 1.30 6.66
C MET A 171 13.89 2.09 7.74
N GLU A 172 13.07 3.03 7.30
CA GLU A 172 12.14 3.78 8.15
C GLU A 172 10.72 3.21 8.07
N ASP A 173 9.87 3.63 9.00
CA ASP A 173 8.45 3.31 9.05
C ASP A 173 8.14 1.80 9.07
N VAL A 174 8.99 1.01 9.75
CA VAL A 174 8.75 -0.42 9.98
C VAL A 174 7.58 -0.58 10.97
N PRO A 175 6.54 -1.37 10.66
CA PRO A 175 5.42 -1.57 11.58
C PRO A 175 5.89 -2.10 12.94
N ILE A 176 5.30 -1.62 14.03
CA ILE A 176 5.67 -2.12 15.38
C ILE A 176 5.17 -3.55 15.62
N SER A 177 4.09 -3.93 14.96
CA SER A 177 3.44 -5.22 15.14
C SER A 177 3.13 -5.87 13.81
N TRP A 178 3.03 -7.19 13.84
CA TRP A 178 2.70 -8.03 12.71
C TRP A 178 1.55 -8.96 13.07
N GLU A 179 0.64 -9.12 12.10
CA GLU A 179 -0.51 -10.00 12.20
C GLU A 179 -0.48 -11.03 11.07
N ASN A 180 -0.81 -12.28 11.39
CA ASN A 180 -0.89 -13.32 10.38
C ASN A 180 -2.23 -13.27 9.65
N ASN A 181 -2.21 -12.70 8.44
CA ASN A 181 -3.34 -12.74 7.50
C ASN A 181 -3.17 -13.81 6.41
N TYR A 182 -2.28 -14.79 6.63
CA TYR A 182 -1.89 -15.78 5.63
C TYR A 182 -2.09 -17.22 6.11
N LYS A 183 -2.09 -18.13 5.13
CA LYS A 183 -2.26 -19.57 5.38
C LYS A 183 -1.17 -20.17 6.27
N ILE A 184 0.06 -19.67 6.16
CA ILE A 184 1.21 -20.18 6.90
C ILE A 184 1.64 -19.13 7.91
N ASP A 185 1.44 -19.43 9.18
CA ASP A 185 1.91 -18.62 10.30
C ASP A 185 3.40 -18.95 10.58
N PRO A 186 4.33 -17.99 10.48
CA PRO A 186 5.73 -18.22 10.85
C PRO A 186 5.90 -18.55 12.34
N TYR A 187 4.98 -18.14 13.22
CA TYR A 187 5.02 -18.42 14.66
C TYR A 187 4.42 -19.78 15.05
N ARG A 188 3.93 -20.58 14.10
CA ARG A 188 3.25 -21.88 14.38
C ARG A 188 4.09 -22.92 15.13
N GLN A 189 5.41 -22.75 15.16
CA GLN A 189 6.37 -23.62 15.86
C GLN A 189 6.92 -22.97 17.15
N VAL A 190 6.44 -21.76 17.49
CA VAL A 190 6.94 -20.98 18.63
C VAL A 190 5.97 -21.10 19.80
N ASP A 191 6.45 -21.67 20.90
CA ASP A 191 5.63 -21.85 22.10
C ASP A 191 5.43 -20.54 22.86
N GLY A 192 4.20 -20.32 23.33
CA GLY A 192 3.90 -19.28 24.31
C GLY A 192 3.76 -17.86 23.76
N VAL A 193 3.66 -17.68 22.45
CA VAL A 193 3.32 -16.38 21.83
C VAL A 193 1.92 -15.95 22.28
N LYS A 194 1.82 -14.78 22.93
CA LYS A 194 0.55 -14.20 23.40
C LYS A 194 0.53 -12.71 23.08
N GLY A 195 -0.48 -12.26 22.35
CA GLY A 195 -0.63 -10.85 21.98
C GLY A 195 0.08 -10.50 20.67
N ALA A 196 0.31 -9.21 20.46
CA ALA A 196 0.98 -8.69 19.27
C ALA A 196 2.48 -9.03 19.28
N VAL A 197 2.99 -9.41 18.10
CA VAL A 197 4.39 -9.74 17.85
C VAL A 197 5.00 -8.73 16.89
N GLY A 198 6.31 -8.54 16.92
CA GLY A 198 7.00 -7.65 15.98
C GLY A 198 7.07 -8.24 14.58
N VAL A 199 7.48 -7.40 13.63
CA VAL A 199 7.62 -7.78 12.22
C VAL A 199 8.69 -8.86 12.06
N PRO A 200 8.36 -10.01 11.41
CA PRO A 200 9.35 -11.03 11.07
C PRO A 200 10.47 -10.45 10.22
N ILE A 201 11.71 -10.71 10.63
CA ILE A 201 12.91 -10.29 9.92
C ILE A 201 13.40 -11.46 9.07
N THR A 202 13.64 -11.25 7.78
CA THR A 202 14.14 -12.28 6.87
C THR A 202 15.56 -11.98 6.43
N ILE A 203 16.46 -12.95 6.51
CA ILE A 203 17.80 -12.89 5.93
C ILE A 203 17.88 -13.98 4.85
N THR A 204 17.96 -13.54 3.60
CA THR A 204 17.91 -14.43 2.43
C THR A 204 19.19 -14.35 1.62
N TYR A 205 19.71 -15.51 1.25
CA TYR A 205 20.88 -15.67 0.41
C TYR A 205 20.45 -16.03 -1.02
N TYR A 206 20.64 -15.13 -1.97
CA TYR A 206 20.38 -15.38 -3.38
C TYR A 206 21.68 -15.71 -4.12
N SER A 207 21.71 -16.85 -4.83
CA SER A 207 22.85 -17.26 -5.65
C SER A 207 22.44 -18.31 -6.69
N ASP A 208 23.04 -18.24 -7.88
CA ASP A 208 22.89 -19.25 -8.94
C ASP A 208 23.69 -20.53 -8.69
N SER A 209 24.89 -20.40 -8.12
CA SER A 209 25.86 -21.50 -8.02
C SER A 209 25.88 -22.17 -6.65
N LYS A 210 25.40 -21.46 -5.62
CA LYS A 210 25.49 -21.88 -4.22
C LYS A 210 24.09 -22.12 -3.64
N LYS A 211 23.73 -23.39 -3.52
CA LYS A 211 22.55 -23.82 -2.76
C LYS A 211 22.93 -24.08 -1.31
N ILE A 212 22.19 -23.49 -0.38
CA ILE A 212 22.43 -23.71 1.04
C ILE A 212 22.03 -25.14 1.41
N LYS A 213 22.86 -25.76 2.23
CA LYS A 213 22.62 -27.05 2.87
C LYS A 213 22.12 -26.83 4.29
N THR A 214 22.84 -26.02 5.07
CA THR A 214 22.47 -25.62 6.44
C THR A 214 22.88 -24.17 6.67
N MET A 215 22.12 -23.49 7.52
CA MET A 215 22.54 -22.25 8.16
C MET A 215 22.72 -22.52 9.65
N ASP A 216 23.87 -22.12 10.19
CA ASP A 216 24.20 -22.32 11.60
C ASP A 216 24.36 -20.94 12.24
N VAL A 217 23.43 -20.56 13.12
CA VAL A 217 23.44 -19.26 13.81
C VAL A 217 24.24 -19.39 15.10
N GLN A 218 25.33 -18.62 15.22
CA GLN A 218 26.15 -18.58 16.43
C GLN A 218 25.59 -17.59 17.45
N ASP A 219 25.12 -16.43 16.98
CA ASP A 219 24.62 -15.36 17.83
C ASP A 219 23.64 -14.48 17.06
N VAL A 220 22.60 -14.02 17.74
CA VAL A 220 21.60 -13.09 17.20
C VAL A 220 21.13 -12.16 18.31
N ALA A 221 21.07 -10.86 18.02
CA ALA A 221 20.57 -9.87 18.94
C ALA A 221 19.76 -8.82 18.18
N LEU A 222 18.55 -8.54 18.65
CA LEU A 222 17.74 -7.40 18.24
C LEU A 222 17.64 -6.46 19.44
N VAL A 223 18.15 -5.24 19.32
CA VAL A 223 18.33 -4.34 20.48
C VAL A 223 17.75 -2.97 20.19
N ASN A 224 16.97 -2.43 21.11
CA ASN A 224 16.57 -1.03 21.09
C ASN A 224 17.81 -0.16 21.30
N THR A 225 18.14 0.69 20.34
CA THR A 225 19.38 1.47 20.37
C THR A 225 19.36 2.60 21.40
N THR A 226 18.19 2.96 21.92
CA THR A 226 17.98 4.09 22.84
C THR A 226 18.20 3.69 24.29
N ASP A 227 17.60 2.57 24.72
CA ASP A 227 17.67 2.07 26.10
C ASP A 227 18.51 0.79 26.26
N HIS A 228 19.03 0.27 25.15
CA HIS A 228 19.83 -0.95 25.04
C HIS A 228 19.10 -2.22 25.52
N GLN A 229 17.77 -2.21 25.60
CA GLN A 229 17.00 -3.40 25.95
C GLN A 229 16.95 -4.37 24.77
N PRO A 230 17.23 -5.68 25.00
CA PRO A 230 17.08 -6.69 23.97
C PRO A 230 15.62 -7.03 23.76
N VAL A 231 15.23 -7.24 22.49
CA VAL A 231 13.95 -7.83 22.12
C VAL A 231 14.11 -9.35 22.10
N LYS A 232 13.21 -10.07 22.76
CA LYS A 232 13.22 -11.52 22.73
C LYS A 232 12.86 -12.02 21.33
N THR A 233 13.66 -12.92 20.78
CA THR A 233 13.47 -13.46 19.43
C THR A 233 13.53 -14.99 19.39
N GLU A 234 12.88 -15.57 18.38
CA GLU A 234 13.06 -16.98 17.97
C GLU A 234 13.63 -17.03 16.55
N VAL A 235 14.51 -18.00 16.26
CA VAL A 235 15.12 -18.14 14.93
C VAL A 235 14.58 -19.38 14.24
N ILE A 236 14.04 -19.20 13.04
CA ILE A 236 13.62 -20.28 12.16
C ILE A 236 14.64 -20.44 11.04
N LEU A 237 15.25 -21.62 10.96
CA LEU A 237 16.27 -21.93 9.97
C LEU A 237 15.65 -22.66 8.77
N PRO A 238 16.27 -22.58 7.57
CA PRO A 238 15.73 -23.22 6.39
C PRO A 238 15.68 -24.75 6.47
N GLN A 239 16.50 -25.37 7.32
CA GLN A 239 16.44 -26.81 7.58
C GLN A 239 15.25 -27.24 8.46
N ASP A 240 14.62 -26.31 9.18
CA ASP A 240 13.57 -26.58 10.16
C ASP A 240 12.17 -26.20 9.65
N ASP A 241 12.11 -25.46 8.53
CA ASP A 241 10.88 -25.04 7.87
C ASP A 241 10.90 -25.42 6.38
N LYS A 242 10.00 -26.34 6.00
CA LYS A 242 9.85 -26.82 4.60
C LYS A 242 9.46 -25.74 3.59
N TYR A 243 8.98 -24.57 4.04
CA TYR A 243 8.63 -23.43 3.19
C TYR A 243 9.79 -22.46 3.01
N LEU A 244 10.90 -22.66 3.73
CA LEU A 244 12.15 -21.92 3.57
C LEU A 244 13.16 -22.75 2.76
N THR A 245 14.15 -22.09 2.16
CA THR A 245 15.21 -22.79 1.40
C THR A 245 16.57 -22.13 1.61
N ASN A 246 16.68 -20.85 1.28
CA ASN A 246 17.92 -20.07 1.47
C ASN A 246 17.66 -18.86 2.37
N THR A 247 16.70 -18.98 3.29
CA THR A 247 16.24 -17.91 4.16
C THR A 247 16.24 -18.39 5.60
N LEU A 248 16.82 -17.62 6.50
CA LEU A 248 16.50 -17.71 7.93
C LEU A 248 15.55 -16.57 8.30
N MET A 249 14.75 -16.80 9.32
CA MET A 249 13.80 -15.85 9.84
C MET A 249 14.07 -15.60 11.32
N ILE A 250 14.06 -14.33 11.74
CA ILE A 250 14.15 -13.94 13.14
C ILE A 250 12.79 -13.36 13.51
N LEU A 251 12.18 -13.92 14.55
CA LEU A 251 10.81 -13.66 14.97
C LEU A 251 10.81 -12.90 16.30
N PRO A 252 10.55 -11.58 16.32
CA PRO A 252 10.34 -10.84 17.58
C PRO A 252 9.10 -11.38 18.31
N LEU A 253 9.26 -11.80 19.56
CA LEU A 253 8.17 -12.42 20.32
C LEU A 253 7.21 -11.42 20.97
N GLU A 254 7.47 -10.13 20.76
CA GLU A 254 6.76 -9.00 21.33
C GLU A 254 6.70 -7.89 20.28
N ALA A 255 5.66 -7.05 20.32
CA ALA A 255 5.61 -5.84 19.51
C ALA A 255 6.80 -4.93 19.81
N LEU A 256 7.26 -4.21 18.79
CA LEU A 256 8.33 -3.23 18.92
C LEU A 256 7.80 -1.91 19.49
N ASP A 257 8.69 -1.07 19.97
CA ASP A 257 8.36 0.28 20.43
C ASP A 257 8.18 1.23 19.24
N LEU A 258 7.25 2.17 19.34
CA LEU A 258 7.07 3.26 18.37
C LEU A 258 8.30 4.18 18.34
N GLU A 259 8.54 4.82 17.19
CA GLU A 259 9.59 5.86 17.04
C GLU A 259 10.98 5.41 17.52
N THR A 260 11.29 4.11 17.37
CA THR A 260 12.47 3.50 17.97
C THR A 260 13.34 2.89 16.88
N THR A 261 14.64 3.19 16.95
CA THR A 261 15.63 2.53 16.11
C THR A 261 16.10 1.24 16.79
N TYR A 262 16.02 0.14 16.06
CA TYR A 262 16.53 -1.16 16.47
C TYR A 262 17.78 -1.53 15.67
N ALA A 263 18.75 -2.13 16.35
CA ALA A 263 19.92 -2.74 15.74
C ALA A 263 19.78 -4.27 15.78
N LEU A 264 19.80 -4.91 14.62
CA LEU A 264 19.97 -6.34 14.48
C LEU A 264 21.45 -6.64 14.27
N THR A 265 22.00 -7.53 15.10
CA THR A 265 23.30 -8.17 14.85
C THR A 265 23.10 -9.68 14.70
N LEU A 266 23.72 -10.28 13.69
CA LEU A 266 23.66 -11.71 13.42
C LEU A 266 25.04 -12.24 13.02
N ASN A 267 25.45 -13.30 13.69
CA ASN A 267 26.60 -14.13 13.34
C ASN A 267 26.10 -15.49 12.88
N ALA A 268 26.34 -15.81 11.61
CA ALA A 268 25.88 -17.07 11.02
C ALA A 268 26.90 -17.64 10.03
N ASP A 269 26.99 -18.97 10.03
CA ASP A 269 27.77 -19.75 9.08
C ASP A 269 26.82 -20.36 8.05
N PHE A 270 27.15 -20.22 6.77
CA PHE A 270 26.37 -20.77 5.66
C PHE A 270 27.12 -21.94 5.04
N THR A 271 26.56 -23.15 5.15
CA THR A 271 27.13 -24.34 4.53
C THR A 271 26.45 -24.60 3.19
N PHE A 272 27.23 -24.74 2.11
CA PHE A 272 26.69 -24.96 0.76
C PHE A 272 26.81 -26.41 0.28
N ARG A 273 25.95 -26.81 -0.65
CA ARG A 273 25.93 -28.18 -1.19
C ARG A 273 27.16 -28.51 -2.07
N ASN A 274 27.81 -27.54 -2.74
CA ASN A 274 28.87 -27.78 -3.74
C ASN A 274 30.18 -26.99 -3.48
N GLY A 275 31.33 -27.60 -3.82
CA GLY A 275 32.58 -27.53 -3.05
C GLY A 275 33.72 -26.61 -3.49
N TYR A 276 33.53 -25.29 -3.50
CA TYR A 276 34.67 -24.35 -3.52
C TYR A 276 34.75 -23.45 -2.27
N ALA A 277 33.63 -23.22 -1.57
CA ALA A 277 33.61 -22.71 -0.20
C ALA A 277 32.63 -23.58 0.60
N LYS A 278 33.14 -24.43 1.49
CA LYS A 278 32.28 -25.30 2.33
C LYS A 278 31.46 -24.50 3.32
N VAL A 279 31.99 -23.38 3.80
CA VAL A 279 31.39 -22.49 4.79
C VAL A 279 31.70 -21.05 4.37
N ASP A 280 30.66 -20.22 4.25
CA ASP A 280 30.78 -18.77 4.21
C ASP A 280 30.47 -18.25 5.62
N LYS A 281 31.50 -17.72 6.29
CA LYS A 281 31.37 -17.18 7.64
C LYS A 281 30.94 -15.72 7.55
N GLN A 282 29.69 -15.44 7.90
CA GLN A 282 29.23 -14.05 8.02
C GLN A 282 29.44 -13.63 9.46
N ASN A 283 30.65 -13.13 9.72
CA ASN A 283 31.12 -12.79 11.06
C ASN A 283 30.47 -11.53 11.65
N LYS A 284 29.60 -10.84 10.89
CA LYS A 284 28.73 -9.77 11.37
C LYS A 284 27.77 -9.31 10.26
N ILE A 285 26.50 -9.68 10.34
CA ILE A 285 25.42 -8.97 9.63
C ILE A 285 24.86 -7.96 10.63
N GLU A 286 24.86 -6.69 10.25
CA GLU A 286 24.40 -5.59 11.10
C GLU A 286 23.44 -4.72 10.30
N VAL A 287 22.25 -4.49 10.85
CA VAL A 287 21.17 -3.74 10.21
C VAL A 287 20.49 -2.88 11.25
N HIS A 288 20.29 -1.59 10.93
CA HIS A 288 19.55 -0.65 11.73
C HIS A 288 18.25 -0.30 11.01
N PHE A 289 17.12 -0.36 11.69
CA PHE A 289 15.85 0.12 11.14
C PHE A 289 15.07 0.88 12.20
N SER A 290 14.22 1.80 11.77
CA SER A 290 13.38 2.60 12.65
C SER A 290 11.92 2.22 12.48
N THR A 291 11.23 2.04 13.59
CA THR A 291 9.80 1.75 13.60
C THR A 291 8.97 2.98 13.22
N GLU A 292 7.73 2.71 12.82
CA GLU A 292 6.76 3.73 12.48
C GLU A 292 6.62 4.79 13.57
N LYS A 293 6.42 6.02 13.09
CA LYS A 293 6.23 7.18 13.95
C LYS A 293 4.87 7.12 14.62
N ARG A 294 4.76 7.74 15.80
CA ARG A 294 3.46 7.89 16.45
C ARG A 294 2.56 8.65 15.50
N ASP A 295 1.37 8.11 15.30
CA ASP A 295 0.41 8.75 14.43
C ASP A 295 -0.25 9.93 15.15
N ILE A 296 0.34 11.12 15.00
CA ILE A 296 -0.12 12.34 15.67
C ILE A 296 -1.24 12.96 14.82
N PRO A 297 -2.42 13.25 15.42
CA PRO A 297 -3.48 13.94 14.70
C PRO A 297 -3.04 15.28 14.12
N LEU A 298 -3.47 15.55 12.89
CA LEU A 298 -3.31 16.83 12.23
C LEU A 298 -3.94 17.94 13.04
N THR A 299 -3.33 19.11 12.98
CA THR A 299 -3.97 20.35 13.43
C THR A 299 -4.80 20.97 12.30
N ARG A 300 -5.76 21.81 12.67
CA ARG A 300 -6.61 22.55 11.71
C ARG A 300 -5.79 23.42 10.75
N GLY A 301 -4.70 24.02 11.22
CA GLY A 301 -3.80 24.82 10.39
C GLY A 301 -3.13 23.98 9.30
N ILE A 302 -2.56 22.84 9.68
CA ILE A 302 -1.90 21.92 8.74
C ILE A 302 -2.90 21.37 7.72
N LEU A 303 -4.11 20.98 8.16
CA LEU A 303 -5.16 20.53 7.24
C LEU A 303 -5.43 21.56 6.14
N VAL A 304 -5.60 22.83 6.50
CA VAL A 304 -5.97 23.88 5.54
C VAL A 304 -4.86 24.16 4.54
N GLU A 305 -3.61 24.14 5.01
CA GLU A 305 -2.46 24.26 4.11
C GLU A 305 -2.45 23.13 3.07
N HIS A 306 -2.59 21.87 3.51
CA HIS A 306 -2.66 20.73 2.60
C HIS A 306 -3.88 20.83 1.67
N LEU A 307 -5.07 21.07 2.20
CA LEU A 307 -6.32 21.15 1.43
C LEU A 307 -6.24 22.17 0.29
N VAL A 308 -5.72 23.38 0.56
CA VAL A 308 -5.60 24.46 -0.43
C VAL A 308 -4.61 24.06 -1.53
N LYS A 309 -3.49 23.43 -1.16
CA LYS A 309 -2.48 22.93 -2.11
C LYS A 309 -3.02 21.76 -2.94
N ASP A 310 -3.62 20.77 -2.29
CA ASP A 310 -4.12 19.53 -2.91
C ASP A 310 -5.25 19.81 -3.90
N LEU A 311 -6.07 20.83 -3.63
CA LEU A 311 -7.16 21.28 -4.52
C LEU A 311 -6.75 22.36 -5.51
N ASP A 312 -5.47 22.75 -5.53
CA ASP A 312 -4.88 23.72 -6.46
C ASP A 312 -5.58 25.09 -6.46
N TYR A 313 -5.89 25.62 -5.26
CA TYR A 313 -6.44 26.96 -5.13
C TYR A 313 -5.35 28.03 -5.20
N GLU A 314 -5.59 29.08 -5.99
CA GLU A 314 -4.74 30.27 -5.98
C GLU A 314 -4.81 30.97 -4.62
N LEU A 315 -3.64 31.25 -4.04
CA LEU A 315 -3.53 31.91 -2.74
C LEU A 315 -4.03 33.35 -2.82
N LEU A 316 -4.97 33.67 -1.94
CA LEU A 316 -5.53 35.01 -1.81
C LEU A 316 -4.72 35.84 -0.81
N ILE A 317 -4.69 37.16 -1.02
CA ILE A 317 -4.09 38.10 -0.08
C ILE A 317 -4.94 38.14 1.21
N PRO A 318 -4.38 37.79 2.38
CA PRO A 318 -5.15 37.66 3.60
C PRO A 318 -5.67 39.01 4.10
N LYS A 319 -6.89 39.01 4.63
CA LYS A 319 -7.47 40.11 5.41
C LYS A 319 -7.67 39.65 6.85
N THR A 320 -7.73 40.58 7.79
CA THR A 320 -8.10 40.28 9.19
C THR A 320 -9.49 39.63 9.22
N MET A 321 -9.55 38.43 9.79
CA MET A 321 -10.74 37.56 9.74
C MET A 321 -10.98 36.80 11.05
N PHE A 322 -9.91 36.41 11.74
CA PHE A 322 -9.93 35.70 13.01
C PHE A 322 -8.98 36.37 13.99
N GLU A 323 -9.36 36.43 15.27
CA GLU A 323 -8.60 37.14 16.31
C GLU A 323 -7.29 36.43 16.67
N ASP A 324 -7.21 35.13 16.47
CA ASP A 324 -6.07 34.27 16.79
C ASP A 324 -5.13 33.99 15.61
N ILE A 325 -5.32 34.69 14.48
CA ILE A 325 -4.49 34.56 13.29
C ILE A 325 -3.80 35.90 12.96
N ASP A 326 -2.47 35.89 12.98
CA ASP A 326 -1.68 36.99 12.44
C ASP A 326 -1.79 37.00 10.91
N LYS A 327 -2.36 38.07 10.35
CA LYS A 327 -2.56 38.25 8.90
C LYS A 327 -1.26 38.27 8.10
N GLU A 328 -0.12 38.59 8.72
CA GLU A 328 1.19 38.60 8.05
C GLU A 328 1.85 37.21 8.05
N SER A 329 1.29 36.23 8.76
CA SER A 329 1.82 34.86 8.77
C SER A 329 1.56 34.14 7.44
N GLU A 330 2.46 33.23 7.07
CA GLU A 330 2.28 32.39 5.86
C GLU A 330 1.00 31.54 5.95
N LEU A 331 0.67 31.05 7.14
CA LEU A 331 -0.54 30.25 7.38
C LEU A 331 -1.83 31.06 7.11
N ALA A 332 -1.82 32.37 7.33
CA ALA A 332 -2.99 33.22 7.08
C ALA A 332 -3.43 33.22 5.61
N LYS A 333 -2.50 33.07 4.65
CA LYS A 333 -2.83 32.96 3.22
C LYS A 333 -3.70 31.75 2.93
N TYR A 334 -3.35 30.59 3.50
CA TYR A 334 -4.10 29.35 3.34
C TYR A 334 -5.46 29.42 4.06
N ILE A 335 -5.46 29.88 5.31
CA ILE A 335 -6.70 30.04 6.10
C ILE A 335 -7.68 30.99 5.40
N TYR A 336 -7.21 32.15 4.96
CA TYR A 336 -8.03 33.12 4.26
C TYR A 336 -8.55 32.56 2.93
N THR A 337 -7.71 31.87 2.16
CA THR A 337 -8.12 31.24 0.90
C THR A 337 -9.22 30.20 1.11
N ALA A 338 -9.06 29.31 2.09
CA ALA A 338 -10.04 28.25 2.35
C ALA A 338 -11.35 28.82 2.95
N TYR A 339 -11.28 29.83 3.80
CA TYR A 339 -12.45 30.53 4.36
C TYR A 339 -13.23 31.31 3.29
N HIS A 340 -12.53 32.10 2.48
CA HIS A 340 -13.13 32.84 1.35
C HIS A 340 -13.79 31.86 0.37
N ASN A 341 -13.23 30.67 0.25
CA ASN A 341 -13.81 29.59 -0.54
C ASN A 341 -14.90 28.79 0.18
N SER A 342 -15.31 29.15 1.40
CA SER A 342 -16.34 28.46 2.18
C SER A 342 -16.04 26.97 2.43
N LEU A 343 -14.77 26.59 2.40
CA LEU A 343 -14.31 25.22 2.69
C LEU A 343 -14.28 25.00 4.20
N ILE A 344 -13.87 26.02 4.94
CA ILE A 344 -13.75 26.02 6.40
C ILE A 344 -14.48 27.22 7.01
N ASN A 345 -14.77 27.10 8.31
CA ASN A 345 -15.29 28.18 9.14
C ASN A 345 -14.44 28.30 10.42
N GLY A 346 -14.52 29.46 11.07
CA GLY A 346 -14.05 29.67 12.44
C GLY A 346 -15.12 29.32 13.47
N TYR A 347 -14.79 29.56 14.73
CA TYR A 347 -15.67 29.39 15.88
C TYR A 347 -16.49 30.66 16.14
N HIS A 348 -17.53 30.54 16.97
CA HIS A 348 -18.43 31.66 17.31
C HIS A 348 -17.74 32.80 18.08
N ASP A 349 -16.56 32.55 18.64
CA ASP A 349 -15.72 33.53 19.34
C ASP A 349 -14.72 34.23 18.41
N ASN A 350 -14.96 34.21 17.09
CA ASN A 350 -14.08 34.77 16.05
C ASN A 350 -12.66 34.18 16.01
N THR A 351 -12.46 32.96 16.53
CA THR A 351 -11.17 32.25 16.44
C THR A 351 -11.17 31.17 15.36
N PHE A 352 -10.00 30.79 14.86
CA PHE A 352 -9.80 29.64 13.96
C PHE A 352 -9.26 28.40 14.67
N ARG A 353 -8.42 28.61 15.69
CA ARG A 353 -7.69 27.62 16.49
C ARG A 353 -6.79 26.73 15.65
N PRO A 354 -5.75 27.27 14.99
CA PRO A 354 -4.93 26.54 14.03
C PRO A 354 -4.17 25.36 14.64
N ASN A 355 -3.87 25.42 15.94
CA ASN A 355 -3.09 24.39 16.65
C ASN A 355 -3.94 23.30 17.31
N VAL A 356 -5.27 23.35 17.16
CA VAL A 356 -6.17 22.31 17.68
C VAL A 356 -6.26 21.18 16.67
N ASN A 357 -6.25 19.94 17.17
CA ASN A 357 -6.38 18.74 16.35
C ASN A 357 -7.72 18.72 15.60
N ILE A 358 -7.69 18.30 14.35
CA ILE A 358 -8.89 18.12 13.52
C ILE A 358 -9.33 16.66 13.55
N THR A 359 -10.63 16.43 13.63
CA THR A 359 -11.20 15.08 13.66
C THR A 359 -11.48 14.53 12.26
N LYS A 360 -11.60 13.21 12.14
CA LYS A 360 -11.97 12.52 10.89
C LYS A 360 -13.29 13.08 10.33
N GLU A 361 -14.32 13.23 11.16
CA GLU A 361 -15.63 13.79 10.74
C GLU A 361 -15.55 15.22 10.19
N GLN A 362 -14.64 16.03 10.72
CA GLN A 362 -14.40 17.39 10.25
C GLN A 362 -13.72 17.38 8.87
N VAL A 363 -12.74 16.48 8.65
CA VAL A 363 -12.10 16.33 7.34
C VAL A 363 -13.12 15.92 6.28
N TYR A 364 -13.90 14.85 6.50
CA TYR A 364 -14.93 14.43 5.54
C TYR A 364 -15.94 15.56 5.24
N THR A 365 -16.33 16.33 6.25
CA THR A 365 -17.21 17.49 6.06
C THR A 365 -16.60 18.54 5.12
N VAL A 366 -15.33 18.88 5.32
CA VAL A 366 -14.62 19.86 4.50
C VAL A 366 -14.47 19.37 3.06
N LEU A 367 -14.12 18.09 2.86
CA LEU A 367 -14.00 17.49 1.53
C LEU A 367 -15.34 17.48 0.79
N ILE A 368 -16.44 17.12 1.46
CA ILE A 368 -17.77 17.15 0.85
C ILE A 368 -18.18 18.59 0.49
N ARG A 369 -17.91 19.58 1.34
CA ARG A 369 -18.14 20.99 1.00
C ARG A 369 -17.35 21.44 -0.22
N ALA A 370 -16.08 21.02 -0.33
CA ALA A 370 -15.25 21.31 -1.49
C ALA A 370 -15.85 20.72 -2.77
N LEU A 371 -16.30 19.47 -2.73
CA LEU A 371 -16.94 18.81 -3.88
C LEU A 371 -18.27 19.47 -4.24
N GLU A 372 -19.15 19.71 -3.27
CA GLU A 372 -20.43 20.39 -3.48
C GLU A 372 -20.25 21.79 -4.09
N LYS A 373 -19.21 22.51 -3.65
CA LYS A 373 -18.85 23.80 -4.24
C LYS A 373 -18.45 23.66 -5.71
N ARG A 374 -17.62 22.66 -6.04
CA ARG A 374 -17.17 22.42 -7.42
C ARG A 374 -18.33 22.09 -8.36
N ILE A 375 -19.30 21.28 -7.92
CA ILE A 375 -20.42 20.85 -8.78
C ILE A 375 -21.59 21.84 -8.78
N GLY A 376 -21.62 22.77 -7.83
CA GLY A 376 -22.77 23.62 -7.50
C GLY A 376 -23.58 23.01 -6.35
N GLN A 377 -23.79 23.80 -5.29
CA GLN A 377 -24.39 23.37 -4.02
C GLN A 377 -25.67 22.54 -4.18
N ASN A 378 -25.89 21.57 -3.28
CA ASN A 378 -27.07 20.69 -3.21
C ASN A 378 -27.26 19.69 -4.38
N LYS A 379 -26.20 19.39 -5.16
CA LYS A 379 -26.28 18.40 -6.25
C LYS A 379 -25.89 16.96 -5.87
N LEU A 380 -25.25 16.74 -4.72
CA LEU A 380 -25.03 15.38 -4.21
C LEU A 380 -26.33 14.88 -3.60
N ASP A 381 -27.19 14.32 -4.45
CA ASP A 381 -28.47 13.74 -4.06
C ASP A 381 -28.22 12.39 -3.35
N ILE A 382 -28.68 12.25 -2.11
CA ILE A 382 -28.52 11.02 -1.32
C ILE A 382 -29.52 10.00 -1.87
N LYS A 383 -29.14 9.31 -2.96
CA LYS A 383 -29.97 8.27 -3.59
C LYS A 383 -29.87 6.90 -2.91
N LYS A 384 -28.98 6.77 -1.92
CA LYS A 384 -28.64 5.51 -1.23
C LYS A 384 -29.21 5.52 0.19
N ASP A 385 -29.58 4.36 0.71
CA ASP A 385 -30.10 4.22 2.08
C ASP A 385 -29.13 4.88 3.09
N ASN A 386 -29.68 5.67 4.02
CA ASN A 386 -28.88 6.30 5.06
C ASN A 386 -28.19 5.22 5.90
N VAL A 387 -26.86 5.26 5.93
CA VAL A 387 -26.03 4.38 6.73
C VAL A 387 -25.88 4.96 8.14
N ARG A 388 -25.81 4.08 9.14
CA ARG A 388 -25.58 4.47 10.54
C ARG A 388 -24.09 4.55 10.82
N PHE A 389 -23.60 5.76 11.06
CA PHE A 389 -22.27 6.01 11.60
C PHE A 389 -22.35 6.09 13.13
N TYR A 390 -22.00 5.00 13.83
CA TYR A 390 -22.17 4.88 15.28
C TYR A 390 -21.23 5.76 16.10
N HIS A 391 -20.08 6.13 15.55
CA HIS A 391 -19.04 6.90 16.24
C HIS A 391 -18.78 8.21 15.51
N ALA A 392 -19.87 8.95 15.22
CA ALA A 392 -19.84 10.26 14.60
C ALA A 392 -20.82 11.20 15.31
N SER A 393 -20.47 12.47 15.37
CA SER A 393 -21.36 13.52 15.86
C SER A 393 -22.58 13.67 14.94
N SER A 394 -23.76 13.92 15.51
CA SER A 394 -25.02 14.02 14.75
C SER A 394 -24.97 15.02 13.59
N TRP A 395 -24.20 16.11 13.73
CA TRP A 395 -24.04 17.14 12.69
C TRP A 395 -23.21 16.65 11.49
N ALA A 396 -22.32 15.69 11.69
CA ALA A 396 -21.43 15.16 10.66
C ALA A 396 -22.07 14.04 9.83
N VAL A 397 -23.07 13.35 10.39
CA VAL A 397 -23.74 12.20 9.75
C VAL A 397 -24.24 12.51 8.34
N VAL A 398 -24.73 13.73 8.08
CA VAL A 398 -25.19 14.12 6.73
C VAL A 398 -24.04 14.17 5.72
N TYR A 399 -22.85 14.62 6.14
CA TYR A 399 -21.67 14.68 5.29
C TYR A 399 -21.05 13.29 5.11
N LEU A 400 -21.03 12.47 6.15
CA LEU A 400 -20.58 11.08 6.07
C LEU A 400 -21.46 10.24 5.14
N ASN A 401 -22.79 10.42 5.18
CA ASN A 401 -23.69 9.78 4.22
C ASN A 401 -23.45 10.23 2.78
N LYS A 402 -23.17 11.53 2.56
CA LYS A 402 -22.76 12.02 1.23
C LYS A 402 -21.42 11.43 0.79
N ALA A 403 -20.45 11.34 1.68
CA ALA A 403 -19.16 10.69 1.43
C ALA A 403 -19.34 9.21 1.08
N TYR A 404 -20.22 8.50 1.77
CA TYR A 404 -20.54 7.10 1.49
C TYR A 404 -21.22 6.95 0.12
N ALA A 405 -22.14 7.84 -0.22
CA ALA A 405 -22.86 7.83 -1.50
C ALA A 405 -21.92 7.98 -2.71
N ILE A 406 -20.78 8.67 -2.55
CA ILE A 406 -19.76 8.84 -3.60
C ILE A 406 -18.59 7.86 -3.47
N GLY A 407 -18.63 6.93 -2.51
CA GLY A 407 -17.57 5.94 -2.30
C GLY A 407 -16.30 6.48 -1.63
N LEU A 408 -16.37 7.66 -0.99
CA LEU A 408 -15.23 8.26 -0.27
C LEU A 408 -15.00 7.64 1.12
N VAL A 409 -16.04 7.05 1.71
CA VAL A 409 -15.97 6.34 3.01
C VAL A 409 -16.77 5.05 2.95
N SER A 410 -16.31 4.01 3.63
CA SER A 410 -16.98 2.71 3.76
C SER A 410 -17.89 2.66 5.01
N GLU A 411 -18.70 1.60 5.11
CA GLU A 411 -19.54 1.30 6.29
C GLU A 411 -18.73 0.55 7.37
N ASP A 412 -17.51 1.00 7.65
CA ASP A 412 -16.72 0.40 8.71
C ASP A 412 -17.18 0.93 10.08
N THR A 413 -17.88 0.08 10.83
CA THR A 413 -18.39 0.41 12.16
C THR A 413 -17.30 0.52 13.23
N SER A 414 -16.07 0.09 12.93
CA SER A 414 -14.93 0.21 13.84
C SER A 414 -14.31 1.62 13.84
N VAL A 415 -14.59 2.42 12.81
CA VAL A 415 -13.99 3.76 12.68
C VAL A 415 -14.64 4.75 13.63
N ASN A 416 -13.84 5.32 14.54
CA ASN A 416 -14.24 6.44 15.37
C ASN A 416 -14.01 7.78 14.64
N PHE A 417 -15.07 8.35 14.07
CA PHE A 417 -14.97 9.61 13.32
C PHE A 417 -14.79 10.84 14.21
N THR A 418 -15.00 10.72 15.53
CA THR A 418 -14.78 11.81 16.49
C THR A 418 -13.32 11.94 16.94
N GLU A 419 -12.46 10.98 16.57
CA GLU A 419 -11.04 11.03 16.84
C GLU A 419 -10.28 11.89 15.83
N GLY A 420 -9.08 12.30 16.24
CA GLY A 420 -8.14 13.00 15.39
C GLY A 420 -7.74 12.17 14.18
N ILE A 421 -7.50 12.83 13.05
CA ILE A 421 -6.99 12.21 11.82
C ILE A 421 -5.52 12.57 11.63
N SER A 422 -4.68 11.60 11.33
CA SER A 422 -3.26 11.86 11.10
C SER A 422 -2.95 12.37 9.70
N LEU A 423 -1.70 12.80 9.46
CA LEU A 423 -1.28 13.21 8.11
C LEU A 423 -1.30 12.04 7.13
N LYS A 424 -0.97 10.82 7.60
CA LYS A 424 -0.98 9.60 6.78
C LYS A 424 -2.41 9.26 6.37
N GLU A 425 -3.31 9.14 7.33
CA GLU A 425 -4.74 8.89 7.08
C GLU A 425 -5.36 9.98 6.18
N TYR A 426 -5.07 11.26 6.44
CA TYR A 426 -5.56 12.36 5.60
C TYR A 426 -5.10 12.24 4.14
N LYS A 427 -3.82 11.89 3.90
CA LYS A 427 -3.30 11.75 2.54
C LYS A 427 -3.98 10.61 1.78
N GLU A 428 -4.28 9.51 2.46
CA GLU A 428 -5.03 8.39 1.88
C GLU A 428 -6.46 8.80 1.51
N VAL A 429 -7.17 9.46 2.44
CA VAL A 429 -8.52 9.99 2.18
C VAL A 429 -8.51 11.03 1.05
N MET A 430 -7.53 11.94 1.04
CA MET A 430 -7.39 12.98 0.01
C MET A 430 -7.06 12.39 -1.36
N LYS A 431 -6.24 11.33 -1.45
CA LYS A 431 -5.98 10.62 -2.70
C LYS A 431 -7.28 10.12 -3.33
N ASN A 432 -8.09 9.40 -2.55
CA ASN A 432 -9.40 8.89 -3.01
C ASN A 432 -10.35 10.04 -3.35
N PHE A 433 -10.35 11.10 -2.54
CA PHE A 433 -11.14 12.29 -2.81
C PHE A 433 -10.78 12.94 -4.15
N LEU A 434 -9.50 13.12 -4.46
CA LEU A 434 -9.06 13.76 -5.69
C LEU A 434 -9.46 12.97 -6.95
N GLU A 435 -9.48 11.64 -6.87
CA GLU A 435 -10.00 10.80 -7.95
C GLU A 435 -11.48 11.09 -8.22
N ILE A 436 -12.29 11.12 -7.16
CA ILE A 436 -13.71 11.48 -7.24
C ILE A 436 -13.86 12.92 -7.73
N TYR A 437 -13.15 13.87 -7.12
CA TYR A 437 -13.23 15.30 -7.38
C TYR A 437 -12.98 15.62 -8.86
N ARG A 438 -12.02 14.93 -9.51
CA ARG A 438 -11.72 15.10 -10.94
C ARG A 438 -12.84 14.60 -11.86
N GLN A 439 -13.55 13.52 -11.49
CA GLN A 439 -14.66 12.98 -12.30
C GLN A 439 -15.83 13.97 -12.41
N TYR A 440 -16.06 14.76 -11.37
CA TYR A 440 -17.12 15.77 -11.32
C TYR A 440 -16.76 17.11 -12.02
N GLY A 441 -15.67 17.13 -12.81
CA GLY A 441 -15.01 18.35 -13.29
C GLY A 441 -15.20 18.78 -14.75
N ALA A 442 -16.02 18.10 -15.57
CA ALA A 442 -16.19 18.46 -16.98
C ALA A 442 -17.57 19.08 -17.31
N PHE A 443 -17.73 20.40 -17.12
CA PHE A 443 -18.66 21.24 -17.90
C PHE A 443 -18.02 22.63 -18.12
N PRO A 444 -18.29 23.29 -19.27
CA PRO A 444 -17.37 24.23 -19.91
C PRO A 444 -17.26 25.55 -19.14
N ARG A 445 -16.04 26.12 -19.14
CA ARG A 445 -15.84 27.54 -18.86
C ARG A 445 -16.79 28.33 -19.77
N PHE A 446 -17.74 29.03 -19.18
CA PHE A 446 -18.53 30.01 -19.91
C PHE A 446 -17.56 31.05 -20.46
N VAL A 447 -17.37 31.03 -21.78
CA VAL A 447 -16.87 32.18 -22.53
C VAL A 447 -18.01 33.19 -22.53
N TYR A 448 -17.80 34.33 -21.88
CA TYR A 448 -18.60 35.53 -22.11
C TYR A 448 -17.95 36.36 -23.22
#